data_AF-A0A9N9VBB1-F1
#
_entry.id   AF-A0A9N9VBB1-F1
#
_cell.length_a   1.000
_cell.length_b   1.000
_cell.length_c   1.000
_cell.angle_alpha   90.00
_cell.angle_beta   90.00
_cell.angle_gamma   90.00
#
_symmetry.space_group_name_H-M   'P 1'
#
loop_
_entity.id
_entity.type
_entity.pdbx_description
1 polymer ?
#
loop_
_entity_poly.entity_id
_entity_poly.type
_entity_poly.pdbx_seq_one_letter_code
_entity_poly.pdbx_strand_id
1 'polypeptide(L)'
;MTASTENGAVTSATTASSLRKRHTATSLLQRCDPIPPRSNGEVWGRTGGGRSWFGALIASTPVVLAPLASISTFITLAAFEGSYASFAAAVAEQGFWVICWKYGPQLTLKGAFAVVCWVSFQALLFVYLPGHLQTGQYTPAGHLLTYRINGLSAWVLTHVLYFVLCWNDLLDPGFIPRNWSSLIAALNVAGLLISALAFVKAYVSPTHADDRKFSGSLIYDYFMGIELNPRIGDAFDLKLFSNGRPGMILWTLIDFSNLAYQHQMQGHVQPSLVLVSILQTLYVVDFFINESWYLRTIDIAHDHYGFYLAWGCFCFLPTTYTIQGQYLGMYPSSSSTGYLAVAFIVGLAGYVLFRSANYQKDKVRSSGGRCQIWGRPVEYIEAAYTTSDGKEHKSLLVCSGWWGWSRHANYVGDLFLSYSSCALVGSTKLVVWTYAIWMTVLLVHRCMRDEKRCSVKYGPAWTEYCRRVPWRFVPGIW
;
A
#
# COMPACT_ATOMS: atom_id res chain seq x y z
N MET A 1 -15.94 -44.98 -59.28
CA MET A 1 -16.80 -45.85 -60.10
C MET A 1 -17.90 -46.34 -59.18
N THR A 2 -19.19 -46.03 -59.28
CA THR A 2 -20.07 -45.52 -60.34
C THR A 2 -21.37 -45.11 -59.61
N ALA A 3 -21.85 -43.87 -59.76
CA ALA A 3 -23.12 -43.48 -60.43
C ALA A 3 -24.38 -44.17 -59.84
N SER A 4 -25.20 -43.53 -59.00
CA SER A 4 -26.21 -42.47 -59.26
C SER A 4 -27.48 -42.96 -59.99
N THR A 5 -28.65 -42.78 -59.37
CA THR A 5 -29.88 -42.29 -60.02
C THR A 5 -30.87 -41.75 -58.98
N GLU A 6 -31.19 -40.48 -59.13
CA GLU A 6 -32.29 -39.73 -58.50
C GLU A 6 -33.64 -40.03 -59.18
N ASN A 7 -34.73 -39.71 -58.48
CA ASN A 7 -35.97 -39.04 -58.96
C ASN A 7 -36.94 -38.96 -57.75
N GLY A 8 -37.63 -37.88 -57.41
CA GLY A 8 -37.71 -36.52 -57.94
C GLY A 8 -38.92 -35.80 -57.32
N ALA A 9 -38.75 -34.49 -57.04
CA ALA A 9 -39.72 -33.36 -57.06
C ALA A 9 -40.97 -33.40 -56.11
N VAL A 10 -41.55 -32.31 -55.59
CA VAL A 10 -41.79 -30.93 -56.10
C VAL A 10 -42.01 -29.90 -54.95
N THR A 11 -41.20 -28.83 -54.99
CA THR A 11 -41.32 -27.37 -54.68
C THR A 11 -42.46 -26.67 -53.90
N SER A 12 -42.09 -25.65 -53.09
CA SER A 12 -42.42 -24.20 -53.24
C SER A 12 -41.58 -23.33 -52.25
N ALA A 13 -40.56 -22.55 -52.67
CA ALA A 13 -40.56 -21.09 -52.99
C ALA A 13 -41.02 -20.18 -51.82
N THR A 14 -40.43 -19.07 -51.36
CA THR A 14 -39.46 -18.03 -51.83
C THR A 14 -39.15 -17.17 -50.56
N THR A 15 -38.01 -16.53 -50.27
CA THR A 15 -37.51 -15.23 -50.79
C THR A 15 -36.36 -14.77 -49.88
N ALA A 16 -35.31 -14.15 -50.45
CA ALA A 16 -34.20 -13.54 -49.71
C ALA A 16 -34.58 -12.16 -49.12
N SER A 17 -34.05 -11.83 -47.93
CA SER A 17 -33.79 -10.42 -47.57
C SER A 17 -32.56 -10.30 -46.66
N SER A 18 -31.62 -9.47 -47.11
CA SER A 18 -30.44 -9.05 -46.36
C SER A 18 -30.82 -7.98 -45.33
N LEU A 19 -30.61 -8.25 -44.04
CA LEU A 19 -30.71 -7.22 -43.00
C LEU A 19 -29.42 -7.18 -42.16
N ARG A 20 -28.60 -6.19 -42.53
CA ARG A 20 -27.44 -5.66 -41.82
C ARG A 20 -27.90 -5.20 -40.43
N LYS A 21 -27.65 -5.99 -39.37
CA LYS A 21 -27.94 -5.57 -37.98
C LYS A 21 -27.01 -4.41 -37.60
N ARG A 22 -27.56 -3.19 -37.57
CA ARG A 22 -26.95 -2.04 -36.89
C ARG A 22 -26.87 -2.37 -35.40
N HIS A 23 -25.66 -2.50 -34.86
CA HIS A 23 -25.43 -2.48 -33.42
C HIS A 23 -25.67 -1.06 -32.90
N THR A 24 -26.84 -0.81 -32.34
CA THR A 24 -27.13 0.38 -31.55
C THR A 24 -26.40 0.26 -30.20
N ALA A 25 -25.74 1.34 -29.77
CA ALA A 25 -24.92 1.45 -28.56
C ALA A 25 -25.67 1.20 -27.22
N THR A 26 -26.94 0.84 -27.28
CA THR A 26 -27.83 0.63 -26.14
C THR A 26 -27.72 -0.78 -25.52
N SER A 27 -27.04 -1.75 -26.17
CA SER A 27 -26.96 -3.14 -25.68
C SER A 27 -25.81 -3.42 -24.70
N LEU A 28 -24.93 -2.44 -24.41
CA LEU A 28 -23.80 -2.62 -23.49
C LEU A 28 -24.15 -2.36 -22.02
N LEU A 29 -25.28 -1.71 -21.73
CA LEU A 29 -25.72 -1.41 -20.36
C LEU A 29 -26.55 -2.54 -19.72
N GLN A 30 -26.93 -3.58 -20.48
CA GLN A 30 -27.88 -4.60 -20.04
C GLN A 30 -27.24 -5.92 -19.59
N ARG A 31 -25.91 -5.96 -19.47
CA ARG A 31 -25.12 -7.14 -19.04
C ARG A 31 -24.40 -6.94 -17.69
N CYS A 32 -24.96 -6.11 -16.81
CA CYS A 32 -24.59 -6.15 -15.40
C CYS A 32 -25.36 -7.31 -14.76
N ASP A 33 -24.66 -8.33 -14.27
CA ASP A 33 -25.27 -9.33 -13.39
C ASP A 33 -26.04 -8.61 -12.27
N PRO A 34 -27.25 -9.08 -11.91
CA PRO A 34 -28.00 -8.47 -10.82
C PRO A 34 -27.14 -8.47 -9.55
N ILE A 35 -27.11 -7.33 -8.85
CA ILE A 35 -26.42 -7.17 -7.58
C ILE A 35 -26.92 -8.30 -6.65
N PRO A 36 -26.02 -9.14 -6.10
CA PRO A 36 -26.43 -10.25 -5.26
C PRO A 36 -27.20 -9.72 -4.03
N PRO A 37 -28.22 -10.46 -3.56
CA PRO A 37 -29.06 -10.03 -2.44
C PRO A 37 -28.23 -9.81 -1.17
N ARG A 38 -28.66 -8.84 -0.35
CA ARG A 38 -28.03 -8.47 0.93
C ARG A 38 -27.90 -9.70 1.84
N SER A 39 -26.67 -10.15 2.11
CA SER A 39 -26.43 -11.14 3.15
C SER A 39 -26.64 -10.51 4.53
N ASN A 40 -27.66 -10.96 5.27
CA ASN A 40 -28.01 -10.50 6.62
C ASN A 40 -27.11 -11.08 7.75
N GLY A 41 -25.99 -11.74 7.41
CA GLY A 41 -25.03 -12.23 8.40
C GLY A 41 -23.87 -11.26 8.60
N GLU A 42 -23.46 -11.04 9.85
CA GLU A 42 -22.18 -10.39 10.19
C GLU A 42 -21.00 -11.29 9.81
N VAL A 43 -20.75 -11.49 8.51
CA VAL A 43 -19.50 -12.07 8.03
C VAL A 43 -18.40 -11.04 8.26
N TRP A 44 -17.29 -11.43 8.90
CA TRP A 44 -16.19 -10.50 9.16
C TRP A 44 -15.69 -9.84 7.87
N GLY A 45 -15.33 -8.56 7.96
CA GLY A 45 -14.95 -7.72 6.82
C GLY A 45 -15.76 -6.42 6.76
N ARG A 46 -15.61 -5.65 5.69
CA ARG A 46 -16.34 -4.37 5.52
C ARG A 46 -17.85 -4.63 5.51
N THR A 47 -18.64 -3.87 6.27
CA THR A 47 -20.11 -3.96 6.24
C THR A 47 -20.62 -3.47 4.88
N GLY A 48 -21.42 -4.29 4.20
CA GLY A 48 -21.93 -4.03 2.85
C GLY A 48 -23.16 -3.10 2.80
N GLY A 49 -23.57 -2.49 3.91
CA GLY A 49 -24.77 -1.65 3.94
C GLY A 49 -24.92 -0.83 5.22
N GLY A 50 -25.84 0.15 5.17
CA GLY A 50 -26.29 0.92 6.33
C GLY A 50 -25.62 2.28 6.54
N ARG A 51 -24.72 2.74 5.65
CA ARG A 51 -24.20 4.11 5.72
C ARG A 51 -25.18 5.09 5.09
N SER A 52 -25.45 6.20 5.78
CA SER A 52 -26.14 7.33 5.17
C SER A 52 -25.30 7.92 4.04
N TRP A 53 -25.96 8.51 3.04
CA TRP A 53 -25.29 9.21 1.95
C TRP A 53 -24.29 10.24 2.48
N PHE A 54 -24.69 11.01 3.50
CA PHE A 54 -23.83 12.00 4.15
C PHE A 54 -22.61 11.37 4.83
N GLY A 55 -22.79 10.26 5.53
CA GLY A 55 -21.68 9.52 6.15
C GLY A 55 -20.72 8.92 5.12
N ALA A 56 -21.23 8.48 3.97
CA ALA A 56 -20.41 8.00 2.87
C ALA A 56 -19.62 9.14 2.22
N LEU A 57 -20.22 10.33 2.06
CA LEU A 57 -19.55 11.52 1.53
C LEU A 57 -18.39 11.95 2.43
N ILE A 58 -18.64 12.11 3.74
CA ILE A 58 -17.60 12.47 4.72
C ILE A 58 -16.46 11.45 4.71
N ALA A 59 -16.78 10.16 4.72
CA ALA A 59 -15.78 9.10 4.69
C ALA A 59 -14.94 9.09 3.41
N SER A 60 -15.44 9.67 2.32
CA SER A 60 -14.77 9.72 1.01
C SER A 60 -14.03 11.04 0.75
N THR A 61 -14.07 11.99 1.69
CA THR A 61 -13.29 13.24 1.61
C THR A 61 -11.79 13.05 1.32
N PRO A 62 -11.11 11.95 1.74
CA PRO A 62 -9.70 11.74 1.39
C PRO A 62 -9.44 11.65 -0.11
N VAL A 63 -10.44 11.31 -0.94
CA VAL A 63 -10.29 11.30 -2.41
C VAL A 63 -9.87 12.66 -2.97
N VAL A 64 -10.29 13.75 -2.31
CA VAL A 64 -9.92 15.11 -2.68
C VAL A 64 -8.85 15.67 -1.75
N LEU A 65 -9.00 15.48 -0.43
CA LEU A 65 -8.10 16.10 0.55
C LEU A 65 -6.69 15.50 0.52
N ALA A 66 -6.52 14.21 0.23
CA ALA A 66 -5.20 13.59 0.25
C ALA A 66 -4.30 14.05 -0.91
N PRO A 67 -4.77 14.13 -2.17
CA PRO A 67 -4.00 14.76 -3.25
C PRO A 67 -3.64 16.22 -2.96
N LEU A 68 -4.59 17.01 -2.43
CA LEU A 68 -4.33 18.40 -2.06
C LEU A 68 -3.30 18.53 -0.93
N ALA A 69 -3.33 17.63 0.05
CA ALA A 69 -2.33 17.58 1.11
C ALA A 69 -0.94 17.22 0.55
N SER A 70 -0.85 16.24 -0.35
CA SER A 70 0.40 15.87 -1.03
C SER A 70 0.99 17.05 -1.81
N ILE A 71 0.15 17.77 -2.58
CA ILE A 71 0.54 18.99 -3.29
C ILE A 71 1.00 20.08 -2.31
N SER A 72 0.28 20.28 -1.21
CA SER A 72 0.62 21.28 -0.19
C SER A 72 1.95 20.99 0.49
N THR A 73 2.22 19.72 0.82
CA THR A 73 3.50 19.29 1.38
C THR A 73 4.63 19.49 0.37
N PHE A 74 4.42 19.16 -0.91
CA PHE A 74 5.39 19.45 -1.97
C PHE A 74 5.71 20.94 -2.08
N ILE A 75 4.68 21.81 -2.16
CA ILE A 75 4.86 23.26 -2.23
C ILE A 75 5.60 23.77 -0.99
N THR A 76 5.24 23.26 0.19
CA THR A 76 5.88 23.64 1.45
C THR A 76 7.37 23.30 1.44
N LEU A 77 7.74 22.12 0.92
CA LEU A 77 9.14 21.73 0.75
C LEU A 77 9.85 22.58 -0.30
N ALA A 78 9.25 22.80 -1.47
CA ALA A 78 9.93 23.42 -2.61
C ALA A 78 10.02 24.96 -2.54
N ALA A 79 9.01 25.62 -1.96
CA ALA A 79 8.88 27.08 -2.01
C ALA A 79 8.91 27.77 -0.65
N PHE A 80 8.80 27.01 0.45
CA PHE A 80 8.69 27.56 1.81
C PHE A 80 9.65 26.92 2.82
N GLU A 81 10.74 26.29 2.35
CA GLU A 81 11.79 25.74 3.22
C GLU A 81 11.26 24.78 4.30
N GLY A 82 10.23 24.01 3.95
CA GLY A 82 9.58 23.07 4.86
C GLY A 82 8.73 23.72 5.97
N SER A 83 8.46 25.02 5.90
CA SER A 83 7.67 25.76 6.90
C SER A 83 6.18 25.77 6.55
N TYR A 84 5.38 24.93 7.22
CA TYR A 84 3.92 24.97 7.09
C TYR A 84 3.33 26.32 7.54
N ALA A 85 3.95 27.01 8.49
CA ALA A 85 3.50 28.34 8.93
C ALA A 85 3.66 29.38 7.81
N SER A 86 4.80 29.37 7.10
CA SER A 86 5.04 30.28 5.98
C SER A 86 4.11 29.97 4.80
N PHE A 87 3.89 28.69 4.51
CA PHE A 87 2.90 28.25 3.52
C PHE A 87 1.49 28.73 3.89
N ALA A 88 1.07 28.54 5.14
CA ALA A 88 -0.26 28.95 5.61
C ALA A 88 -0.45 30.48 5.55
N ALA A 89 0.57 31.26 5.90
CA ALA A 89 0.55 32.72 5.79
C ALA A 89 0.38 33.16 4.32
N ALA A 90 1.12 32.56 3.39
CA ALA A 90 1.00 32.86 1.97
C ALA A 90 -0.37 32.46 1.41
N VAL A 91 -0.93 31.33 1.85
CA VAL A 91 -2.30 30.91 1.49
C VAL A 91 -3.35 31.88 2.03
N ALA A 92 -3.17 32.41 3.24
CA ALA A 92 -4.08 33.39 3.83
C ALA A 92 -4.05 34.74 3.10
N GLU A 93 -2.86 35.16 2.62
CA GLU A 93 -2.67 36.42 1.91
C GLU A 93 -3.13 36.35 0.44
N GLN A 94 -2.76 35.29 -0.29
CA GLN A 94 -2.90 35.21 -1.75
C GLN A 94 -4.00 34.24 -2.20
N GLY A 95 -4.47 33.37 -1.31
CA GLY A 95 -5.44 32.31 -1.61
C GLY A 95 -4.78 31.00 -2.04
N PHE A 96 -5.38 29.88 -1.61
CA PHE A 96 -4.84 28.53 -1.82
C PHE A 96 -4.61 28.18 -3.30
N TRP A 97 -5.57 28.51 -4.17
CA TRP A 97 -5.49 28.18 -5.59
C TRP A 97 -4.42 28.98 -6.32
N VAL A 98 -4.16 30.23 -5.90
CA VAL A 98 -3.08 31.06 -6.46
C VAL A 98 -1.72 30.46 -6.10
N ILE A 99 -1.55 30.03 -4.84
CA ILE A 99 -0.33 29.34 -4.40
C ILE A 99 -0.13 28.02 -5.14
N CYS A 100 -1.18 27.21 -5.32
CA CYS A 100 -1.12 25.98 -6.09
C CYS A 100 -0.77 26.23 -7.56
N TRP A 101 -1.33 27.26 -8.18
CA TRP A 101 -1.02 27.61 -9.56
C TRP A 101 0.45 28.03 -9.72
N LYS A 102 0.96 28.82 -8.78
CA LYS A 102 2.31 29.40 -8.85
C LYS A 102 3.42 28.41 -8.52
N TYR A 103 3.21 27.58 -7.49
CA TYR A 103 4.27 26.71 -6.93
C TYR A 103 3.96 25.22 -7.03
N GLY A 104 2.76 24.84 -7.49
CA GLY A 104 2.33 23.45 -7.58
C GLY A 104 3.15 22.61 -8.56
N PRO A 105 3.02 21.28 -8.45
CA PRO A 105 3.78 20.37 -9.29
C PRO A 105 3.37 20.51 -10.77
N GLN A 106 4.37 20.61 -11.65
CA GLN A 106 4.18 20.85 -13.07
C GLN A 106 4.38 19.56 -13.87
N LEU A 107 3.31 19.06 -14.48
CA LEU A 107 3.38 17.84 -15.29
C LEU A 107 4.09 18.11 -16.62
N THR A 108 5.23 17.45 -16.82
CA THR A 108 5.98 17.45 -18.08
C THR A 108 5.85 16.09 -18.76
N LEU A 109 6.03 16.06 -20.08
CA LEU A 109 6.08 14.80 -20.84
C LEU A 109 7.20 13.87 -20.34
N LYS A 110 8.35 14.45 -19.97
CA LYS A 110 9.49 13.70 -19.43
C LYS A 110 9.15 12.97 -18.13
N GLY A 111 8.52 13.65 -17.17
CA GLY A 111 8.14 13.03 -15.90
C GLY A 111 6.98 12.04 -16.06
N ALA A 112 6.00 12.33 -16.92
CA ALA A 112 4.94 11.38 -17.26
C ALA A 112 5.51 10.09 -17.87
N PHE A 113 6.40 10.23 -18.85
CA PHE A 113 7.09 9.11 -19.49
C PHE A 113 7.94 8.32 -18.49
N ALA A 114 8.66 8.99 -17.59
CA ALA A 114 9.44 8.33 -16.54
C ALA A 114 8.57 7.47 -15.62
N VAL A 115 7.40 7.95 -15.20
CA VAL A 115 6.45 7.16 -14.39
C VAL A 115 5.89 5.99 -15.19
N VAL A 116 5.54 6.17 -16.46
CA VAL A 116 5.08 5.07 -17.32
C VAL A 116 6.15 4.00 -17.48
N CYS A 117 7.40 4.39 -17.75
CA CYS A 117 8.54 3.47 -17.84
C CYS A 117 8.77 2.74 -16.51
N TRP A 118 8.74 3.46 -15.40
CA TRP A 118 8.89 2.90 -14.05
C TRP A 118 7.84 1.83 -13.76
N VAL A 119 6.55 2.16 -13.94
CA VAL A 119 5.45 1.24 -13.65
C VAL A 119 5.48 0.04 -14.59
N SER A 120 5.78 0.26 -15.87
CA SER A 120 5.88 -0.82 -16.87
C SER A 120 7.06 -1.75 -16.56
N PHE A 121 8.23 -1.21 -16.25
CA PHE A 121 9.40 -1.99 -15.85
C PHE A 121 9.10 -2.84 -14.61
N GLN A 122 8.50 -2.23 -13.58
CA GLN A 122 8.11 -2.96 -12.39
C GLN A 122 7.05 -4.03 -12.65
N ALA A 123 6.11 -3.79 -13.57
CA ALA A 123 5.12 -4.79 -13.97
C ALA A 123 5.77 -5.98 -14.70
N LEU A 124 6.75 -5.72 -15.57
CA LEU A 124 7.53 -6.76 -16.23
C LEU A 124 8.29 -7.61 -15.20
N LEU A 125 8.96 -6.98 -14.23
CA LEU A 125 9.65 -7.71 -13.17
C LEU A 125 8.69 -8.54 -12.32
N PHE A 126 7.53 -7.98 -11.98
CA PHE A 126 6.52 -8.68 -11.19
C PHE A 126 6.03 -9.97 -11.85
N VAL A 127 5.81 -9.94 -13.17
CA VAL A 127 5.33 -11.08 -13.95
C VAL A 127 6.43 -12.10 -14.24
N TYR A 128 7.59 -11.62 -14.72
CA TYR A 128 8.59 -12.49 -15.34
C TYR A 128 9.68 -12.97 -14.39
N LEU A 129 9.97 -12.26 -13.29
CA LEU A 129 11.00 -12.75 -12.37
C LEU A 129 10.57 -14.06 -11.70
N PRO A 130 11.49 -15.03 -11.56
CA PRO A 130 11.23 -16.23 -10.80
C PRO A 130 10.98 -15.86 -9.33
N GLY A 131 10.05 -16.57 -8.71
CA GLY A 131 9.68 -16.35 -7.33
C GLY A 131 9.04 -17.61 -6.78
N HIS A 132 9.16 -17.80 -5.47
CA HIS A 132 8.53 -18.92 -4.80
C HIS A 132 7.03 -18.62 -4.61
N LEU A 133 6.20 -19.65 -4.71
CA LEU A 133 4.76 -19.51 -4.52
C LEU A 133 4.43 -19.57 -3.03
N GLN A 134 3.61 -18.63 -2.58
CA GLN A 134 3.09 -18.57 -1.21
C GLN A 134 1.58 -18.34 -1.24
N THR A 135 0.89 -18.84 -0.23
CA THR A 135 -0.56 -18.64 -0.08
C THR A 135 -0.85 -17.47 0.85
N GLY A 136 -1.89 -16.70 0.52
CA GLY A 136 -2.43 -15.67 1.40
C GLY A 136 -3.28 -16.24 2.55
N GLN A 137 -4.26 -15.46 2.98
CA GLN A 137 -5.32 -15.92 3.88
C GLN A 137 -6.58 -16.23 3.08
N TYR A 138 -7.47 -17.06 3.66
CA TYR A 138 -8.80 -17.27 3.12
C TYR A 138 -9.55 -15.94 3.05
N THR A 139 -10.13 -15.64 1.89
CA THR A 139 -11.01 -14.48 1.72
C THR A 139 -12.34 -14.71 2.46
N PRO A 140 -13.16 -13.65 2.68
CA PRO A 140 -14.50 -13.82 3.20
C PRO A 140 -15.39 -14.75 2.38
N ALA A 141 -15.16 -14.95 1.07
CA ALA A 141 -15.85 -15.96 0.26
C ALA A 141 -15.16 -17.34 0.27
N GLY A 142 -14.06 -17.51 1.02
CA GLY A 142 -13.38 -18.80 1.17
C GLY A 142 -12.31 -19.10 0.11
N HIS A 143 -11.91 -18.13 -0.72
CA HIS A 143 -10.85 -18.33 -1.69
C HIS A 143 -9.48 -18.28 -1.02
N LEU A 144 -8.61 -19.27 -1.33
CA LEU A 144 -7.21 -19.26 -0.93
C LEU A 144 -6.33 -18.87 -2.12
N LEU A 145 -5.85 -17.63 -2.10
CA LEU A 145 -5.10 -17.09 -3.24
C LEU A 145 -3.60 -17.40 -3.14
N THR A 146 -3.02 -17.78 -4.27
CA THR A 146 -1.57 -17.98 -4.42
C THR A 146 -0.91 -16.73 -5.00
N TYR A 147 0.31 -16.44 -4.53
CA TYR A 147 1.10 -15.27 -4.91
C TYR A 147 2.53 -15.71 -5.24
N ARG A 148 3.11 -15.09 -6.28
CA ARG A 148 4.52 -15.24 -6.60
C ARG A 148 5.33 -14.19 -5.84
N ILE A 149 6.26 -14.66 -5.02
CA ILE A 149 7.10 -13.81 -4.16
C ILE A 149 8.47 -13.66 -4.82
N ASN A 150 8.67 -12.52 -5.48
CA ASN A 150 9.88 -12.16 -6.22
C ASN A 150 10.36 -10.72 -5.92
N GLY A 151 9.85 -10.09 -4.86
CA GLY A 151 10.08 -8.67 -4.57
C GLY A 151 11.53 -8.35 -4.24
N LEU A 152 12.24 -9.22 -3.51
CA LEU A 152 13.66 -9.01 -3.23
C LEU A 152 14.49 -9.05 -4.51
N SER A 153 14.23 -10.02 -5.40
CA SER A 153 14.89 -10.10 -6.71
C SER A 153 14.57 -8.87 -7.57
N ALA A 154 13.31 -8.40 -7.56
CA ALA A 154 12.91 -7.18 -8.26
C ALA A 154 13.65 -5.94 -7.71
N TRP A 155 13.76 -5.82 -6.39
CA TRP A 155 14.50 -4.75 -5.74
C TRP A 155 15.98 -4.78 -6.13
N VAL A 156 16.64 -5.94 -6.03
CA VAL A 156 18.06 -6.08 -6.40
C VAL A 156 18.28 -5.71 -7.85
N LEU A 157 17.51 -6.29 -8.77
CA LEU A 157 17.66 -6.02 -10.21
C LEU A 157 17.40 -4.55 -10.54
N THR A 158 16.41 -3.93 -9.91
CA THR A 158 16.11 -2.51 -10.09
C THR A 158 17.30 -1.63 -9.68
N HIS A 159 17.90 -1.89 -8.52
CA HIS A 159 19.00 -1.07 -8.00
C HIS A 159 20.32 -1.33 -8.72
N VAL A 160 20.59 -2.57 -9.12
CA VAL A 160 21.73 -2.91 -9.98
C VAL A 160 21.59 -2.23 -11.33
N LEU A 161 20.41 -2.29 -11.97
CA LEU A 161 20.17 -1.62 -13.23
C LEU A 161 20.31 -0.10 -13.11
N TYR A 162 19.74 0.50 -12.05
CA TYR A 162 19.93 1.92 -11.76
C TYR A 162 21.41 2.28 -11.65
N PHE A 163 22.21 1.54 -10.87
CA PHE A 163 23.65 1.77 -10.75
C PHE A 163 24.37 1.62 -12.08
N VAL A 164 24.11 0.57 -12.85
CA VAL A 164 24.72 0.34 -14.16
C VAL A 164 24.39 1.46 -15.14
N LEU A 165 23.13 1.92 -15.21
CA LEU A 165 22.73 3.02 -16.07
C LEU A 165 23.42 4.33 -15.68
N CYS A 166 23.55 4.60 -14.37
CA CYS A 166 24.27 5.77 -13.87
C CYS A 166 25.78 5.69 -14.15
N TRP A 167 26.39 4.51 -13.99
CA TRP A 167 27.82 4.29 -14.23
C TRP A 167 28.21 4.47 -15.71
N ASN A 168 27.28 4.21 -16.63
CA ASN A 168 27.47 4.38 -18.06
C ASN A 168 26.95 5.74 -18.58
N ASP A 169 26.67 6.71 -17.69
CA ASP A 169 26.15 8.04 -18.02
C ASP A 169 24.83 8.03 -18.83
N LEU A 170 24.08 6.91 -18.79
CA LEU A 170 22.79 6.75 -19.47
C LEU A 170 21.62 7.30 -18.63
N LEU A 171 21.81 7.41 -17.32
CA LEU A 171 20.85 7.96 -16.38
C LEU A 171 21.56 8.90 -15.41
N ASP A 172 21.03 10.11 -15.23
CA ASP A 172 21.50 11.01 -14.17
C ASP A 172 21.13 10.40 -12.80
N PRO A 173 22.09 10.11 -11.91
CA PRO A 173 21.75 9.59 -10.59
C PRO A 173 21.00 10.62 -9.73
N GLY A 174 21.05 11.92 -10.05
CA GLY A 174 20.21 12.97 -9.47
C GLY A 174 18.86 13.16 -10.17
N PHE A 175 18.44 12.25 -11.06
CA PHE A 175 17.26 12.44 -11.90
C PHE A 175 15.97 12.71 -11.10
N ILE A 176 15.73 11.95 -10.03
CA ILE A 176 14.49 12.03 -9.27
C ILE A 176 14.29 13.42 -8.64
N PRO A 177 15.20 13.95 -7.79
CA PRO A 177 15.03 15.27 -7.19
C PRO A 177 14.96 16.38 -8.24
N ARG A 178 15.73 16.31 -9.34
CA ARG A 178 15.68 17.31 -10.42
C ARG A 178 14.34 17.37 -11.15
N ASN A 179 13.62 16.24 -11.24
CA ASN A 179 12.35 16.15 -11.96
C ASN A 179 11.16 15.95 -11.01
N TRP A 180 11.35 16.15 -9.70
CA TRP A 180 10.42 15.74 -8.65
C TRP A 180 9.03 16.38 -8.79
N SER A 181 8.99 17.67 -9.15
CA SER A 181 7.75 18.39 -9.46
C SER A 181 6.88 17.64 -10.48
N SER A 182 7.48 17.22 -11.59
CA SER A 182 6.76 16.48 -12.63
C SER A 182 6.46 15.04 -12.24
N LEU A 183 7.32 14.40 -11.44
CA LEU A 183 7.10 13.03 -10.97
C LEU A 183 5.92 12.97 -10.00
N ILE A 184 5.80 13.91 -9.05
CA ILE A 184 4.67 13.99 -8.12
C ILE A 184 3.34 14.19 -8.86
N ALA A 185 3.32 15.09 -9.85
CA ALA A 185 2.12 15.27 -10.68
C ALA A 185 1.73 13.97 -11.40
N ALA A 186 2.71 13.30 -12.02
CA ALA A 186 2.49 12.05 -12.74
C ALA A 186 2.06 10.90 -11.81
N LEU A 187 2.65 10.77 -10.61
CA LEU A 187 2.28 9.76 -9.60
C LEU A 187 0.87 10.00 -9.05
N ASN A 188 0.46 11.26 -8.84
CA ASN A 188 -0.92 11.60 -8.47
C ASN A 188 -1.92 11.15 -9.54
N VAL A 189 -1.64 11.49 -10.80
CA VAL A 189 -2.46 11.08 -11.95
C VAL A 189 -2.50 9.55 -12.06
N ALA A 190 -1.36 8.87 -11.95
CA ALA A 190 -1.29 7.41 -11.99
C ALA A 190 -2.13 6.77 -10.87
N GLY A 191 -2.03 7.27 -9.63
CA GLY A 191 -2.82 6.79 -8.50
C GLY A 191 -4.33 6.94 -8.74
N LEU A 192 -4.78 8.08 -9.25
CA LEU A 192 -6.18 8.32 -9.61
C LEU A 192 -6.65 7.39 -10.74
N LEU A 193 -5.86 7.27 -11.82
CA LEU A 193 -6.20 6.44 -12.97
C LEU A 193 -6.29 4.95 -12.59
N ILE A 194 -5.33 4.43 -11.83
CA ILE A 194 -5.33 3.01 -11.41
C ILE A 194 -6.50 2.72 -10.49
N SER A 195 -6.87 3.67 -9.61
CA SER A 195 -8.07 3.57 -8.79
C SER A 195 -9.34 3.50 -9.64
N ALA A 196 -9.44 4.33 -10.67
CA ALA A 196 -10.57 4.33 -11.60
C ALA A 196 -10.64 3.02 -12.41
N LEU A 197 -9.50 2.52 -12.88
CA LEU A 197 -9.42 1.24 -13.58
C LEU A 197 -9.85 0.08 -12.68
N ALA A 198 -9.41 0.04 -11.42
CA ALA A 198 -9.84 -0.96 -10.45
C ALA A 198 -11.35 -0.88 -10.16
N PHE A 199 -11.89 0.34 -10.05
CA PHE A 199 -13.31 0.57 -9.88
C PHE A 199 -14.12 0.04 -11.07
N VAL A 200 -13.74 0.38 -12.31
CA VAL A 200 -14.41 -0.10 -13.53
C VAL A 200 -14.29 -1.62 -13.67
N LYS A 201 -13.10 -2.17 -13.42
CA LYS A 201 -12.85 -3.61 -13.46
C LYS A 201 -13.81 -4.39 -12.55
N ALA A 202 -14.11 -3.86 -11.36
CA ALA A 202 -15.01 -4.51 -10.42
C ALA A 202 -16.44 -4.71 -10.94
N TYR A 203 -16.88 -3.88 -11.90
CA TYR A 203 -18.16 -4.01 -12.59
C TYR A 203 -18.07 -4.89 -13.84
N VAL A 204 -17.01 -4.73 -14.62
CA VAL A 204 -16.91 -5.33 -15.96
C VAL A 204 -16.35 -6.75 -15.94
N SER A 205 -15.34 -7.01 -15.12
CA SER A 205 -14.62 -8.29 -15.10
C SER A 205 -14.00 -8.54 -13.73
N PRO A 206 -14.82 -8.77 -12.68
CA PRO A 206 -14.31 -9.07 -11.36
C PRO A 206 -13.56 -10.40 -11.32
N THR A 207 -12.50 -10.48 -10.53
CA THR A 207 -11.70 -11.71 -10.35
C THR A 207 -12.47 -12.73 -9.51
N HIS A 208 -13.05 -12.28 -8.39
CA HIS A 208 -13.94 -13.10 -7.55
C HIS A 208 -15.21 -12.29 -7.27
N ALA A 209 -16.29 -12.62 -7.98
CA ALA A 209 -17.55 -11.86 -7.89
C ALA A 209 -18.16 -11.87 -6.48
N ASP A 210 -17.96 -12.95 -5.74
CA ASP A 210 -18.50 -13.19 -4.39
C ASP A 210 -17.76 -12.42 -3.30
N ASP A 211 -16.52 -11.99 -3.55
CA ASP A 211 -15.74 -11.14 -2.64
C ASP A 211 -15.97 -9.63 -2.87
N ARG A 212 -16.88 -9.28 -3.80
CA ARG A 212 -17.24 -7.88 -4.04
C ARG A 212 -18.09 -7.32 -2.91
N LYS A 213 -17.83 -6.06 -2.56
CA LYS A 213 -18.66 -5.32 -1.60
C LYS A 213 -19.04 -3.96 -2.15
N PHE A 214 -20.34 -3.78 -2.40
CA PHE A 214 -20.94 -2.50 -2.78
C PHE A 214 -21.55 -1.83 -1.55
N SER A 215 -21.37 -0.53 -1.42
CA SER A 215 -21.94 0.25 -0.30
C SER A 215 -23.24 0.98 -0.66
N GLY A 216 -23.54 1.05 -1.96
CA GLY A 216 -24.61 1.91 -2.50
C GLY A 216 -24.19 3.36 -2.73
N SER A 217 -22.91 3.70 -2.50
CA SER A 217 -22.35 5.03 -2.79
C SER A 217 -21.14 4.91 -3.70
N LEU A 218 -21.26 5.42 -4.93
CA LEU A 218 -20.20 5.34 -5.95
C LEU A 218 -18.88 5.96 -5.47
N ILE A 219 -18.93 7.12 -4.79
CA ILE A 219 -17.73 7.80 -4.30
C ILE A 219 -17.04 7.01 -3.18
N TYR A 220 -17.82 6.36 -2.32
CA TYR A 220 -17.27 5.55 -1.24
C TYR A 220 -16.73 4.21 -1.74
N ASP A 221 -17.37 3.61 -2.74
CA ASP A 221 -16.87 2.40 -3.39
C ASP A 221 -15.64 2.68 -4.25
N TYR A 222 -15.51 3.86 -4.85
CA TYR A 222 -14.26 4.32 -5.46
C TYR A 222 -13.17 4.51 -4.39
N PHE A 223 -13.50 5.14 -3.26
CA PHE A 223 -12.56 5.38 -2.18
C PHE A 223 -12.01 4.09 -1.57
N MET A 224 -12.89 3.21 -1.11
CA MET A 224 -12.54 2.00 -0.37
C MET A 224 -12.34 0.76 -1.23
N GLY A 225 -12.75 0.78 -2.49
CA GLY A 225 -12.69 -0.37 -3.39
C GLY A 225 -13.90 -1.30 -3.29
N ILE A 226 -14.15 -2.01 -4.39
CA ILE A 226 -15.25 -2.97 -4.53
C ILE A 226 -14.75 -4.40 -4.51
N GLU A 227 -13.65 -4.71 -5.22
CA GLU A 227 -13.02 -6.04 -5.22
C GLU A 227 -12.05 -6.16 -4.05
N LEU A 228 -12.04 -7.33 -3.39
CA LEU A 228 -11.08 -7.58 -2.32
C LEU A 228 -9.68 -7.65 -2.90
N ASN A 229 -9.39 -8.61 -3.78
CA ASN A 229 -8.07 -8.78 -4.40
C ASN A 229 -8.22 -8.81 -5.93
N PRO A 230 -8.36 -7.64 -6.59
CA PRO A 230 -8.49 -7.61 -8.05
C PRO A 230 -7.18 -8.05 -8.71
N ARG A 231 -7.30 -8.92 -9.72
CA ARG A 231 -6.18 -9.46 -10.49
C ARG A 231 -6.34 -9.25 -12.00
N ILE A 232 -5.22 -9.04 -12.69
CA ILE A 232 -5.14 -9.12 -14.15
C ILE A 232 -4.66 -10.52 -14.52
N GLY A 233 -5.56 -11.35 -15.05
CA GLY A 233 -5.35 -12.81 -15.09
C GLY A 233 -5.20 -13.38 -13.67
N ASP A 234 -4.57 -14.55 -13.55
CA ASP A 234 -4.47 -15.24 -12.26
C ASP A 234 -3.25 -14.81 -11.43
N ALA A 235 -2.20 -14.31 -12.10
CA ALA A 235 -0.90 -14.07 -11.49
C ALA A 235 -0.66 -12.62 -11.05
N PHE A 236 -1.33 -11.63 -11.66
CA PHE A 236 -1.06 -10.22 -11.41
C PHE A 236 -2.00 -9.65 -10.35
N ASP A 237 -1.61 -9.71 -9.08
CA ASP A 237 -2.38 -9.12 -7.98
C ASP A 237 -2.11 -7.62 -7.82
N LEU A 238 -3.16 -6.80 -7.96
CA LEU A 238 -3.00 -5.34 -7.96
C LEU A 238 -2.53 -4.78 -6.61
N LYS A 239 -2.88 -5.40 -5.48
CA LYS A 239 -2.45 -4.90 -4.17
C LYS A 239 -0.99 -5.16 -3.93
N LEU A 240 -0.57 -6.42 -4.11
CA LEU A 240 0.82 -6.80 -3.90
C LEU A 240 1.72 -6.06 -4.88
N PHE A 241 1.29 -5.94 -6.14
CA PHE A 241 1.98 -5.13 -7.13
C PHE A 241 2.14 -3.70 -6.67
N SER A 242 1.03 -2.98 -6.42
CA SER A 242 1.06 -1.53 -6.15
C SER A 242 1.91 -1.17 -4.94
N ASN A 243 1.72 -1.88 -3.83
CA ASN A 243 2.48 -1.63 -2.62
C ASN A 243 3.95 -2.02 -2.80
N GLY A 244 4.19 -3.27 -3.19
CA GLY A 244 5.52 -3.85 -3.19
C GLY A 244 6.41 -3.42 -4.36
N ARG A 245 5.87 -2.94 -5.48
CA ARG A 245 6.68 -2.62 -6.67
C ARG A 245 6.81 -1.11 -6.87
N PRO A 246 5.86 -0.39 -7.49
CA PRO A 246 6.04 1.03 -7.76
C PRO A 246 6.03 1.91 -6.49
N GLY A 247 5.53 1.42 -5.35
CA GLY A 247 5.60 2.09 -4.06
C GLY A 247 6.92 1.83 -3.31
N MET A 248 7.05 0.66 -2.69
CA MET A 248 8.17 0.34 -1.78
C MET A 248 9.54 0.35 -2.45
N ILE A 249 9.70 -0.10 -3.71
CA ILE A 249 11.01 -0.05 -4.38
C ILE A 249 11.37 1.39 -4.75
N LEU A 250 10.38 2.21 -5.11
CA LEU A 250 10.61 3.62 -5.44
C LEU A 250 11.11 4.41 -4.22
N TRP A 251 10.71 4.04 -3.01
CA TRP A 251 11.19 4.65 -1.77
C TRP A 251 12.72 4.69 -1.74
N THR A 252 13.40 3.55 -1.81
CA THR A 252 14.87 3.51 -1.71
C THR A 252 15.55 4.15 -2.92
N LEU A 253 14.92 4.11 -4.11
CA LEU A 253 15.43 4.85 -5.27
C LEU A 253 15.40 6.37 -5.05
N ILE A 254 14.35 6.91 -4.42
CA ILE A 254 14.27 8.33 -4.07
C ILE A 254 15.40 8.69 -3.12
N ASP A 255 15.65 7.88 -2.09
CA ASP A 255 16.71 8.13 -1.11
C ASP A 255 18.09 8.12 -1.77
N PHE A 256 18.38 7.10 -2.59
CA PHE A 256 19.65 7.01 -3.30
C PHE A 256 19.84 8.10 -4.35
N SER A 257 18.77 8.53 -5.01
CA SER A 257 18.84 9.64 -5.96
C SER A 257 19.06 10.98 -5.24
N ASN A 258 18.52 11.18 -4.04
CA ASN A 258 18.83 12.34 -3.21
C ASN A 258 20.28 12.32 -2.69
N LEU A 259 20.82 11.15 -2.31
CA LEU A 259 22.24 11.01 -1.94
C LEU A 259 23.14 11.45 -3.09
N ALA A 260 22.88 10.95 -4.30
CA ALA A 260 23.67 11.28 -5.48
C ALA A 260 23.51 12.74 -5.89
N TYR A 261 22.28 13.27 -5.88
CA TYR A 261 22.02 14.68 -6.15
C TYR A 261 22.78 15.59 -5.21
N GLN A 262 22.77 15.28 -3.91
CA GLN A 262 23.48 16.07 -2.93
C GLN A 262 24.99 16.04 -3.20
N HIS A 263 25.56 14.87 -3.49
CA HIS A 263 26.96 14.73 -3.88
C HIS A 263 27.31 15.56 -5.14
N GLN A 264 26.46 15.53 -6.18
CA GLN A 264 26.65 16.31 -7.40
C GLN A 264 26.64 17.83 -7.14
N MET A 265 25.85 18.30 -6.17
CA MET A 265 25.71 19.74 -5.91
C MET A 265 26.78 20.31 -4.98
N GLN A 266 27.27 19.57 -3.98
CA GLN A 266 28.24 20.07 -3.00
C GLN A 266 29.57 19.30 -2.95
N GLY A 267 29.73 18.23 -3.73
CA GLY A 267 30.95 17.39 -3.75
C GLY A 267 31.08 16.40 -2.58
N HIS A 268 30.08 16.34 -1.69
CA HIS A 268 30.02 15.40 -0.57
C HIS A 268 28.57 15.14 -0.15
N VAL A 269 28.36 14.19 0.76
CA VAL A 269 27.02 13.88 1.32
C VAL A 269 27.02 14.08 2.83
N GLN A 270 25.94 14.66 3.35
CA GLN A 270 25.73 14.89 4.77
C GLN A 270 25.46 13.56 5.50
N PRO A 271 26.08 13.33 6.68
CA PRO A 271 25.86 12.12 7.47
C PRO A 271 24.38 11.85 7.78
N SER A 272 23.58 12.89 8.03
CA SER A 272 22.13 12.78 8.24
C SER A 272 21.43 12.03 7.10
N LEU A 273 21.71 12.39 5.84
CA LEU A 273 21.04 11.77 4.68
C LEU A 273 21.50 10.31 4.50
N VAL A 274 22.78 10.03 4.77
CA VAL A 274 23.31 8.66 4.75
C VAL A 274 22.59 7.79 5.78
N LEU A 275 22.48 8.26 7.03
CA LEU A 275 21.86 7.48 8.11
C LEU A 275 20.35 7.29 7.90
N VAL A 276 19.63 8.31 7.42
CA VAL A 276 18.21 8.18 7.01
C VAL A 276 18.09 7.10 5.93
N SER A 277 18.90 7.19 4.87
CA SER A 277 18.84 6.25 3.75
C SER A 277 19.16 4.81 4.18
N ILE A 278 20.13 4.61 5.08
CA ILE A 278 20.44 3.28 5.65
C ILE A 278 19.24 2.73 6.40
N LEU A 279 18.62 3.52 7.27
CA LEU A 279 17.54 3.08 8.13
C LEU A 279 16.26 2.77 7.34
N GLN A 280 15.95 3.60 6.33
CA GLN A 280 14.83 3.36 5.42
C GLN A 280 15.08 2.18 4.48
N THR A 281 16.31 2.04 3.96
CA THR A 281 16.71 0.86 3.16
C THR A 281 16.62 -0.43 3.96
N LEU A 282 17.07 -0.43 5.21
CA LEU A 282 16.95 -1.57 6.11
C LEU A 282 15.49 -2.02 6.23
N TYR A 283 14.57 -1.08 6.43
CA TYR A 283 13.14 -1.38 6.52
C TYR A 283 12.56 -1.95 5.22
N VAL A 284 12.88 -1.33 4.08
CA VAL A 284 12.37 -1.76 2.77
C VAL A 284 12.92 -3.13 2.35
N VAL A 285 14.22 -3.36 2.56
CA VAL A 285 14.84 -4.66 2.26
C VAL A 285 14.30 -5.74 3.19
N ASP A 286 14.12 -5.45 4.48
CA ASP A 286 13.51 -6.35 5.44
C ASP A 286 12.06 -6.70 5.09
N PHE A 287 11.30 -5.75 4.55
CA PHE A 287 9.98 -6.01 3.95
C PHE A 287 10.09 -7.04 2.80
N PHE A 288 11.05 -6.90 1.89
CA PHE A 288 11.19 -7.82 0.75
C PHE A 288 11.74 -9.19 1.11
N ILE A 289 12.66 -9.28 2.08
CA ILE A 289 13.11 -10.56 2.64
C ILE A 289 11.92 -11.34 3.21
N ASN A 290 10.94 -10.63 3.78
CA ASN A 290 9.78 -11.20 4.43
C ASN A 290 8.48 -10.89 3.68
N GLU A 291 8.52 -10.74 2.35
CA GLU A 291 7.38 -10.30 1.52
C GLU A 291 6.16 -11.22 1.70
N SER A 292 6.38 -12.51 1.93
CA SER A 292 5.31 -13.49 2.20
C SER A 292 4.50 -13.18 3.47
N TRP A 293 5.09 -12.50 4.45
CA TRP A 293 4.40 -12.09 5.68
C TRP A 293 3.39 -10.98 5.40
N TYR A 294 3.65 -10.15 4.37
CA TYR A 294 2.75 -9.08 3.95
C TYR A 294 1.39 -9.61 3.48
N LEU A 295 1.35 -10.82 2.92
CA LEU A 295 0.10 -11.48 2.47
C LEU A 295 -0.93 -11.69 3.60
N ARG A 296 -0.47 -11.64 4.86
CA ARG A 296 -1.31 -11.83 6.05
C ARG A 296 -1.69 -10.52 6.72
N THR A 297 -1.27 -9.38 6.15
CA THR A 297 -1.60 -8.06 6.69
C THR A 297 -3.03 -7.67 6.37
N ILE A 298 -3.51 -6.62 7.06
CA ILE A 298 -4.85 -6.08 6.87
C ILE A 298 -5.11 -5.65 5.41
N ASP A 299 -4.08 -5.13 4.73
CA ASP A 299 -4.19 -4.56 3.39
C ASP A 299 -4.53 -5.65 2.36
N ILE A 300 -3.81 -6.78 2.41
CA ILE A 300 -4.06 -7.93 1.52
C ILE A 300 -5.29 -8.71 1.98
N ALA A 301 -5.34 -9.11 3.24
CA ALA A 301 -6.32 -10.09 3.69
C ALA A 301 -7.74 -9.52 3.90
N HIS A 302 -7.91 -8.20 4.02
CA HIS A 302 -9.19 -7.65 4.48
C HIS A 302 -9.66 -6.36 3.83
N ASP A 303 -8.76 -5.48 3.40
CA ASP A 303 -9.16 -4.18 2.88
C ASP A 303 -9.36 -4.25 1.36
N HIS A 304 -10.49 -3.77 0.86
CA HIS A 304 -10.78 -3.77 -0.58
C HIS A 304 -9.83 -2.82 -1.33
N TYR A 305 -9.55 -3.12 -2.61
CA TYR A 305 -8.63 -2.32 -3.41
C TYR A 305 -9.39 -1.22 -4.15
N GLY A 306 -9.23 0.02 -3.67
CA GLY A 306 -9.72 1.25 -4.30
C GLY A 306 -8.72 2.38 -4.11
N PHE A 307 -9.18 3.63 -4.21
CA PHE A 307 -8.32 4.81 -4.10
C PHE A 307 -7.42 4.81 -2.86
N TYR A 308 -7.95 4.41 -1.71
CA TYR A 308 -7.20 4.37 -0.46
C TYR A 308 -5.88 3.58 -0.58
N LEU A 309 -5.93 2.39 -1.17
CA LEU A 309 -4.73 1.56 -1.36
C LEU A 309 -3.96 1.96 -2.61
N ALA A 310 -4.65 2.18 -3.74
CA ALA A 310 -4.00 2.48 -5.01
C ALA A 310 -3.24 3.82 -4.97
N TRP A 311 -3.93 4.94 -4.71
CA TRP A 311 -3.27 6.25 -4.60
C TRP A 311 -2.29 6.31 -3.43
N GLY A 312 -2.60 5.61 -2.34
CA GLY A 312 -1.70 5.43 -1.20
C GLY A 312 -0.33 4.86 -1.60
N CYS A 313 -0.31 3.80 -2.40
CA CYS A 313 0.93 3.16 -2.82
C CYS A 313 1.68 3.94 -3.90
N PHE A 314 0.95 4.52 -4.88
CA PHE A 314 1.57 5.20 -6.02
C PHE A 314 2.06 6.62 -5.70
N CYS A 315 1.34 7.35 -4.85
CA CYS A 315 1.64 8.74 -4.58
C CYS A 315 1.99 8.99 -3.12
N PHE A 316 1.13 8.60 -2.19
CA PHE A 316 1.33 8.96 -0.78
C PHE A 316 2.62 8.39 -0.22
N LEU A 317 2.88 7.09 -0.42
CA LEU A 317 4.08 6.43 0.08
C LEU A 317 5.36 7.10 -0.49
N PRO A 318 5.56 7.20 -1.82
CA PRO A 318 6.74 7.85 -2.38
C PRO A 318 6.92 9.31 -1.98
N THR A 319 5.84 10.06 -1.75
CA THR A 319 5.94 11.49 -1.43
C THR A 319 6.05 11.81 0.05
N THR A 320 5.46 10.99 0.93
CA THR A 320 5.40 11.26 2.37
C THR A 320 6.45 10.48 3.17
N TYR A 321 6.72 9.22 2.81
CA TYR A 321 7.67 8.38 3.55
C TYR A 321 9.13 8.79 3.29
N THR A 322 9.37 9.52 2.20
CA THR A 322 10.71 9.96 1.77
C THR A 322 10.96 11.45 2.06
N ILE A 323 10.08 12.13 2.82
CA ILE A 323 10.21 13.57 3.10
C ILE A 323 11.58 13.92 3.70
N GLN A 324 12.15 13.04 4.52
CA GLN A 324 13.47 13.25 5.14
C GLN A 324 14.56 13.29 4.08
N GLY A 325 14.54 12.33 3.15
CA GLY A 325 15.45 12.28 2.00
C GLY A 325 15.29 13.50 1.09
N GLN A 326 14.04 13.85 0.75
CA GLN A 326 13.70 15.04 -0.05
C GLN A 326 14.19 16.34 0.62
N TYR A 327 13.90 16.52 1.91
CA TYR A 327 14.26 17.72 2.65
C TYR A 327 15.79 17.88 2.71
N LEU A 328 16.53 16.82 3.06
CA LEU A 328 17.99 16.88 3.11
C LEU A 328 18.63 17.02 1.72
N GLY A 329 18.00 16.49 0.67
CA GLY A 329 18.43 16.71 -0.71
C GLY A 329 18.34 18.19 -1.12
N MET A 330 17.28 18.89 -0.72
CA MET A 330 17.06 20.32 -0.99
C MET A 330 17.80 21.25 -0.01
N TYR A 331 17.88 20.85 1.24
CA TYR A 331 18.44 21.63 2.36
C TYR A 331 19.49 20.79 3.09
N PRO A 332 20.71 20.66 2.53
CA PRO A 332 21.76 19.85 3.13
C PRO A 332 22.12 20.37 4.52
N SER A 333 21.88 19.54 5.54
CA SER A 333 22.23 19.82 6.93
C SER A 333 22.61 18.54 7.66
N SER A 334 23.39 18.67 8.73
CA SER A 334 23.73 17.56 9.62
C SER A 334 23.84 18.05 11.05
N SER A 335 23.25 17.32 12.00
CA SER A 335 23.44 17.57 13.43
C SER A 335 24.80 17.05 13.91
N SER A 336 25.11 17.28 15.19
CA SER A 336 26.32 16.74 15.82
C SER A 336 26.35 15.21 15.77
N THR A 337 27.56 14.65 15.69
CA THR A 337 27.78 13.19 15.63
C THR A 337 27.10 12.45 16.79
N GLY A 338 27.17 13.01 18.01
CA GLY A 338 26.52 12.41 19.18
C GLY A 338 25.00 12.34 19.06
N TYR A 339 24.36 13.40 18.55
CA TYR A 339 22.92 13.40 18.30
C TYR A 339 22.53 12.36 17.26
N LEU A 340 23.25 12.31 16.14
CA LEU A 340 22.99 11.34 15.07
C LEU A 340 23.17 9.90 15.53
N ALA A 341 24.21 9.63 16.32
CA ALA A 341 24.44 8.30 16.88
C ALA A 341 23.27 7.85 17.76
N VAL A 342 22.79 8.72 18.66
CA VAL A 342 21.64 8.41 19.52
C VAL A 342 20.37 8.17 18.69
N ALA A 343 20.03 9.08 17.77
CA ALA A 343 18.84 8.95 16.94
C ALA A 343 18.86 7.67 16.10
N PHE A 344 20.02 7.33 15.52
CA PHE A 344 20.23 6.12 14.73
C PHE A 344 20.12 4.85 15.57
N ILE A 345 20.76 4.80 16.75
CA ILE A 345 20.68 3.66 17.68
C ILE A 345 19.23 3.40 18.12
N VAL A 346 18.48 4.45 18.46
CA VAL A 346 17.06 4.33 18.80
C VAL A 346 16.26 3.77 17.62
N GLY A 347 16.57 4.20 16.40
CA GLY A 347 15.91 3.71 15.20
C GLY A 347 16.22 2.24 14.93
N LEU A 348 17.48 1.81 15.08
CA LEU A 348 17.87 0.41 15.01
C LEU A 348 17.21 -0.44 16.10
N ALA A 349 17.11 0.07 17.34
CA ALA A 349 16.40 -0.62 18.41
C ALA A 349 14.90 -0.78 18.08
N GLY A 350 14.28 0.26 17.49
CA GLY A 350 12.92 0.21 16.97
C GLY A 350 12.74 -0.89 15.90
N TYR A 351 13.64 -0.93 14.92
CA TYR A 351 13.68 -1.99 13.91
C TYR A 351 13.81 -3.38 14.53
N VAL A 352 14.75 -3.59 15.46
CA VAL A 352 14.97 -4.88 16.12
C VAL A 352 13.73 -5.31 16.89
N LEU A 353 13.06 -4.39 17.59
CA LEU A 353 11.81 -4.67 18.30
C LEU A 353 10.72 -5.09 17.31
N PHE A 354 10.49 -4.31 16.25
CA PHE A 354 9.52 -4.61 15.20
C PHE A 354 9.74 -6.00 14.60
N ARG A 355 10.98 -6.30 14.21
CA ARG A 355 11.37 -7.56 13.58
C ARG A 355 11.25 -8.73 14.55
N SER A 356 11.73 -8.57 15.78
CA SER A 356 11.65 -9.58 16.83
C SER A 356 10.21 -9.95 17.18
N ALA A 357 9.33 -8.95 17.33
CA ALA A 357 7.91 -9.18 17.59
C ALA A 357 7.24 -9.96 16.46
N ASN A 358 7.44 -9.56 15.20
CA ASN A 358 6.85 -10.27 14.07
C ASN A 358 7.40 -11.69 13.91
N TYR A 359 8.71 -11.88 14.10
CA TYR A 359 9.32 -13.21 14.07
C TYR A 359 8.77 -14.14 15.16
N GLN A 360 8.58 -13.65 16.39
CA GLN A 360 7.97 -14.45 17.47
C GLN A 360 6.57 -14.95 17.07
N LYS A 361 5.74 -14.07 16.49
CA LYS A 361 4.39 -14.45 16.01
C LYS A 361 4.46 -15.52 14.93
N ASP A 362 5.33 -15.35 13.93
CA ASP A 362 5.46 -16.30 12.84
C ASP A 362 6.01 -17.66 13.31
N LYS A 363 7.03 -17.66 14.17
CA LYS A 363 7.61 -18.86 14.79
C LYS A 363 6.57 -19.65 15.61
N VAL A 364 5.74 -18.98 16.41
CA VAL A 364 4.72 -19.65 17.22
C VAL A 364 3.65 -20.28 16.33
N ARG A 365 3.19 -19.55 15.31
CA ARG A 365 2.14 -20.05 14.41
C ARG A 365 2.64 -21.20 13.53
N SER A 366 3.85 -21.10 12.97
CA SER A 366 4.44 -22.15 12.13
C SER A 366 4.78 -23.42 12.91
N SER A 367 5.15 -23.30 14.19
CA SER A 367 5.41 -24.46 15.07
C SER A 367 4.15 -25.07 15.70
N GLY A 368 2.98 -24.46 15.51
CA GLY A 368 1.74 -24.85 16.19
C GLY A 368 1.84 -24.72 17.72
N GLY A 369 2.54 -23.70 18.21
CA GLY A 369 2.78 -23.49 19.64
C GLY A 369 3.93 -24.30 20.23
N ARG A 370 4.56 -25.21 19.47
CA ARG A 370 5.69 -26.03 19.95
C ARG A 370 7.02 -25.31 19.78
N CYS A 371 7.19 -24.21 20.49
CA CYS A 371 8.46 -23.48 20.51
C CYS A 371 8.67 -22.75 21.83
N GLN A 372 9.88 -22.21 21.99
CA GLN A 372 10.24 -21.35 23.11
C GLN A 372 10.44 -19.91 22.65
N ILE A 373 10.04 -18.98 23.52
CA ILE A 373 10.30 -17.54 23.43
C ILE A 373 11.05 -17.13 24.69
N TRP A 374 12.19 -16.43 24.53
CA TRP A 374 13.05 -15.97 25.63
C TRP A 374 13.40 -17.09 26.63
N GLY A 375 13.72 -18.28 26.12
CA GLY A 375 14.12 -19.45 26.92
C GLY A 375 12.99 -20.15 27.67
N ARG A 376 11.73 -19.75 27.49
CA ARG A 376 10.56 -20.35 28.15
C ARG A 376 9.57 -20.91 27.13
N PRO A 377 8.81 -21.97 27.46
CA PRO A 377 7.69 -22.43 26.64
C PRO A 377 6.72 -21.29 26.34
N VAL A 378 6.22 -21.22 25.11
CA VAL A 378 5.27 -20.17 24.72
C VAL A 378 3.94 -20.36 25.45
N GLU A 379 3.39 -19.24 25.94
CA GLU A 379 2.02 -19.19 26.44
C GLU A 379 1.13 -18.65 25.32
N TYR A 380 0.02 -19.32 25.05
CA TYR A 380 -0.93 -18.90 24.02
C TYR A 380 -2.36 -19.34 24.37
N ILE A 381 -3.33 -18.74 23.68
CA ILE A 381 -4.74 -19.15 23.70
C ILE A 381 -5.06 -19.72 22.32
N GLU A 382 -5.62 -20.93 22.28
CA GLU A 382 -6.19 -21.50 21.05
C GLU A 382 -7.59 -20.92 20.85
N ALA A 383 -7.79 -20.23 19.73
CA ALA A 383 -9.06 -19.59 19.38
C ALA A 383 -9.65 -20.25 18.12
N ALA A 384 -10.87 -20.79 18.25
CA ALA A 384 -11.65 -21.28 17.13
C ALA A 384 -12.41 -20.12 16.45
N TYR A 385 -12.58 -20.20 15.14
CA TYR A 385 -13.36 -19.24 14.35
C TYR A 385 -13.95 -19.92 13.10
N THR A 386 -15.13 -19.47 12.64
CA THR A 386 -15.87 -20.12 11.53
C THR A 386 -15.93 -19.21 10.30
N THR A 387 -15.47 -19.70 9.14
CA THR A 387 -15.56 -18.98 7.85
C THR A 387 -17.00 -18.98 7.29
N SER A 388 -17.28 -18.11 6.32
CA SER A 388 -18.61 -17.99 5.70
C SER A 388 -19.11 -19.27 5.00
N ASP A 389 -18.19 -20.14 4.60
CA ASP A 389 -18.46 -21.48 4.07
C ASP A 389 -18.83 -22.50 5.17
N GLY A 390 -18.94 -22.05 6.42
CA GLY A 390 -19.33 -22.86 7.58
C GLY A 390 -18.19 -23.70 8.17
N LYS A 391 -16.95 -23.61 7.67
CA LYS A 391 -15.83 -24.40 8.19
C LYS A 391 -15.22 -23.77 9.43
N GLU A 392 -14.93 -24.60 10.43
CA GLU A 392 -14.22 -24.19 11.63
C GLU A 392 -12.70 -24.25 11.42
N HIS A 393 -12.01 -23.21 11.90
CA HIS A 393 -10.57 -23.06 11.84
C HIS A 393 -10.03 -22.67 13.21
N LYS A 394 -8.76 -22.96 13.46
CA LYS A 394 -8.07 -22.62 14.72
C LYS A 394 -6.93 -21.64 14.48
N SER A 395 -6.73 -20.73 15.43
CA SER A 395 -5.60 -19.79 15.45
C SER A 395 -5.03 -19.65 16.85
N LEU A 396 -3.73 -19.35 16.94
CA LEU A 396 -3.04 -19.14 18.21
C LEU A 396 -2.90 -17.64 18.50
N LEU A 397 -3.35 -17.22 19.68
CA LEU A 397 -3.14 -15.88 20.24
C LEU A 397 -1.98 -15.95 21.23
N VAL A 398 -0.86 -15.30 20.92
CA VAL A 398 0.40 -15.42 21.69
C VAL A 398 0.37 -14.50 22.89
N CYS A 399 0.56 -15.05 24.09
CA CYS A 399 0.49 -14.34 25.37
C CYS A 399 1.86 -14.16 26.05
N SER A 400 2.96 -14.54 25.40
CA SER A 400 4.32 -14.40 25.93
C SER A 400 5.24 -13.60 24.99
N GLY A 401 6.43 -13.26 25.48
CA GLY A 401 7.39 -12.41 24.75
C GLY A 401 6.84 -11.01 24.50
N TRP A 402 7.08 -10.48 23.30
CA TRP A 402 6.57 -9.16 22.91
C TRP A 402 5.04 -9.10 22.90
N TRP A 403 4.38 -10.18 22.51
CA TRP A 403 2.91 -10.28 22.46
C TRP A 403 2.27 -10.51 23.84
N GLY A 404 3.08 -10.83 24.85
CA GLY A 404 2.70 -10.78 26.27
C GLY A 404 2.98 -9.43 26.93
N TRP A 405 3.93 -8.65 26.38
CA TRP A 405 4.24 -7.30 26.85
C TRP A 405 3.16 -6.30 26.43
N SER A 406 2.79 -6.30 25.16
CA SER A 406 1.64 -5.55 24.65
C SER A 406 1.05 -6.21 23.40
N ARG A 407 -0.23 -5.95 23.12
CA ARG A 407 -0.94 -6.57 21.98
C ARG A 407 -0.37 -6.12 20.63
N HIS A 408 0.31 -4.98 20.58
CA HIS A 408 0.89 -4.40 19.38
C HIS A 408 2.31 -3.88 19.60
N ALA A 409 3.17 -4.65 20.28
CA ALA A 409 4.58 -4.30 20.48
C ALA A 409 5.31 -3.98 19.16
N ASN A 410 5.00 -4.71 18.09
CA ASN A 410 5.53 -4.44 16.76
C ASN A 410 5.26 -3.00 16.28
N TYR A 411 4.09 -2.43 16.58
CA TYR A 411 3.78 -1.05 16.21
C TYR A 411 4.63 -0.03 16.99
N VAL A 412 5.00 -0.33 18.23
CA VAL A 412 5.93 0.52 19.00
C VAL A 412 7.31 0.56 18.32
N GLY A 413 7.81 -0.60 17.87
CA GLY A 413 9.07 -0.66 17.11
C GLY A 413 9.01 0.16 15.81
N ASP A 414 7.91 0.06 15.08
CA ASP A 414 7.67 0.81 13.84
C ASP A 414 7.61 2.33 14.08
N LEU A 415 7.02 2.75 15.22
CA LEU A 415 7.03 4.16 15.62
C LEU A 415 8.43 4.65 15.99
N PHE A 416 9.20 3.90 16.79
CA PHE A 416 10.59 4.29 17.10
C PHE A 416 11.41 4.49 15.83
N LEU A 417 11.30 3.56 14.87
CA LEU A 417 11.95 3.69 13.57
C LEU A 417 11.51 4.95 12.82
N SER A 418 10.20 5.23 12.81
CA SER A 418 9.61 6.36 12.10
C SER A 418 10.05 7.70 12.69
N TYR A 419 9.98 7.85 14.01
CA TYR A 419 10.44 9.05 14.71
C TYR A 419 11.96 9.24 14.59
N SER A 420 12.74 8.16 14.66
CA SER A 420 14.20 8.23 14.44
C SER A 420 14.56 8.66 13.03
N SER A 421 13.83 8.19 12.01
CA SER A 421 14.03 8.66 10.62
C SER A 421 13.88 10.18 10.52
N CYS A 422 12.83 10.73 11.13
CA CYS A 422 12.60 12.19 11.19
C CYS A 422 13.69 12.90 12.01
N ALA A 423 14.05 12.35 13.17
CA ALA A 423 15.03 12.94 14.07
C ALA A 423 16.40 13.07 13.41
N LEU A 424 16.83 12.09 12.60
CA LEU A 424 18.12 12.11 11.90
C LEU A 424 18.30 13.32 10.96
N VAL A 425 17.22 13.97 10.53
CA VAL A 425 17.28 15.22 9.76
C VAL A 425 17.82 16.38 10.59
N GLY A 426 17.61 16.37 11.92
CA GLY A 426 18.10 17.43 12.80
C GLY A 426 17.32 18.74 12.70
N SER A 427 16.10 18.70 12.16
CA SER A 427 15.29 19.88 11.86
C SER A 427 14.07 20.00 12.77
N THR A 428 13.75 21.22 13.17
CA THR A 428 12.52 21.57 13.90
C THR A 428 11.34 21.85 12.96
N LYS A 429 11.56 21.83 11.64
CA LYS A 429 10.50 22.05 10.65
C LYS A 429 9.48 20.91 10.71
N LEU A 430 8.22 21.26 10.95
CA LEU A 430 7.12 20.29 11.13
C LEU A 430 6.93 19.38 9.91
N VAL A 431 7.27 19.82 8.69
CA VAL A 431 7.15 18.99 7.48
C VAL A 431 7.90 17.67 7.61
N VAL A 432 9.10 17.69 8.21
CA VAL A 432 9.95 16.51 8.39
C VAL A 432 9.28 15.47 9.28
N TRP A 433 8.51 15.92 10.27
CA TRP A 433 7.81 15.09 11.23
C TRP A 433 6.47 14.56 10.71
N THR A 434 6.00 15.02 9.54
CA THR A 434 4.74 14.58 8.91
C THR A 434 4.68 13.06 8.80
N TYR A 435 5.79 12.41 8.42
CA TYR A 435 5.87 10.95 8.33
C TYR A 435 5.59 10.27 9.67
N ALA A 436 6.29 10.66 10.74
CA ALA A 436 6.12 10.04 12.06
C ALA A 436 4.73 10.32 12.65
N ILE A 437 4.20 11.53 12.48
CA ILE A 437 2.84 11.88 12.90
C ILE A 437 1.81 11.03 12.16
N TRP A 438 1.97 10.89 10.84
CA TRP A 438 1.13 10.01 10.04
C TRP A 438 1.21 8.56 10.52
N MET A 439 2.41 8.02 10.74
CA MET A 439 2.60 6.65 11.23
C MET A 439 1.92 6.43 12.58
N THR A 440 1.98 7.40 13.50
CA THR A 440 1.22 7.35 14.77
C THR A 440 -0.27 7.24 14.52
N VAL A 441 -0.85 8.14 13.71
CA VAL A 441 -2.30 8.12 13.41
C VAL A 441 -2.69 6.81 12.72
N LEU A 442 -1.91 6.36 11.75
CA LEU A 442 -2.13 5.12 11.01
C LEU A 442 -2.14 3.91 11.94
N LEU A 443 -1.12 3.76 12.80
CA LEU A 443 -0.97 2.59 13.66
C LEU A 443 -1.99 2.58 14.80
N VAL A 444 -2.35 3.73 15.36
CA VAL A 444 -3.45 3.86 16.34
C VAL A 444 -4.76 3.42 15.71
N HIS A 445 -5.10 3.97 14.54
CA HIS A 445 -6.33 3.61 13.83
C HIS A 445 -6.32 2.13 13.40
N ARG A 446 -5.18 1.61 12.94
CA ARG A 446 -5.00 0.21 12.55
C ARG A 446 -5.18 -0.73 13.74
N CYS A 447 -4.63 -0.38 14.91
CA CYS A 447 -4.83 -1.11 16.16
C CYS A 447 -6.31 -1.21 16.51
N MET A 448 -7.04 -0.10 16.58
CA MET A 448 -8.47 -0.11 16.92
C MET A 448 -9.29 -0.98 15.96
N ARG A 449 -8.97 -0.92 14.66
CA ARG A 449 -9.63 -1.75 13.64
C ARG A 449 -9.29 -3.23 13.78
N ASP A 450 -8.04 -3.56 14.06
CA ASP A 450 -7.57 -4.93 14.24
C ASP A 450 -8.20 -5.56 15.50
N GLU A 451 -8.21 -4.83 16.62
CA GLU A 451 -8.82 -5.32 17.86
C GLU A 451 -10.32 -5.54 17.72
N LYS A 452 -11.06 -4.63 17.07
CA LYS A 452 -12.49 -4.81 16.80
C LYS A 452 -12.75 -6.05 15.93
N ARG A 453 -11.83 -6.36 15.00
CA ARG A 453 -11.95 -7.57 14.17
C ARG A 453 -11.63 -8.82 14.97
N CYS A 454 -10.57 -8.80 15.76
CA CYS A 454 -10.20 -9.90 16.63
C CYS A 454 -11.29 -10.20 17.68
N SER A 455 -11.98 -9.18 18.19
CA SER A 455 -13.11 -9.38 19.11
C SER A 455 -14.30 -10.07 18.43
N VAL A 456 -14.63 -9.68 17.19
CA VAL A 456 -15.70 -10.34 16.42
C VAL A 456 -15.28 -11.76 16.01
N LYS A 457 -14.03 -11.95 15.59
CA LYS A 457 -13.53 -13.23 15.07
C LYS A 457 -13.33 -14.29 16.14
N TYR A 458 -12.75 -13.92 17.28
CA TYR A 458 -12.34 -14.87 18.33
C TYR A 458 -13.20 -14.80 19.60
N GLY A 459 -14.10 -13.81 19.71
CA GLY A 459 -15.08 -13.71 20.77
C GLY A 459 -14.48 -13.87 22.18
N PRO A 460 -14.93 -14.85 22.99
CA PRO A 460 -14.43 -15.06 24.35
C PRO A 460 -12.91 -15.25 24.46
N ALA A 461 -12.28 -15.91 23.47
CA ALA A 461 -10.82 -16.11 23.48
C ALA A 461 -10.07 -14.77 23.34
N TRP A 462 -10.63 -13.81 22.61
CA TRP A 462 -10.08 -12.45 22.53
C TRP A 462 -10.25 -11.69 23.84
N THR A 463 -11.40 -11.82 24.51
CA THR A 463 -11.64 -11.21 25.82
C THR A 463 -10.62 -11.70 26.85
N GLU A 464 -10.36 -13.01 26.89
CA GLU A 464 -9.32 -13.58 27.76
C GLU A 464 -7.91 -13.11 27.36
N TYR A 465 -7.61 -13.00 26.06
CA TYR A 465 -6.34 -12.44 25.60
C TYR A 465 -6.13 -11.00 26.09
N CYS A 466 -7.14 -10.14 25.94
CA CYS A 466 -7.11 -8.76 26.42
C CYS A 466 -6.98 -8.68 27.95
N ARG A 467 -7.51 -9.65 28.70
CA ARG A 467 -7.34 -9.71 30.16
C ARG A 467 -5.89 -10.03 30.54
N ARG A 468 -5.23 -10.94 29.81
CA ARG A 468 -3.82 -11.31 30.07
C ARG A 468 -2.84 -10.24 29.62
N VAL A 469 -3.13 -9.60 28.49
CA VAL A 469 -2.26 -8.59 27.87
C VAL A 469 -3.07 -7.31 27.75
N PRO A 470 -3.19 -6.49 28.81
CA PRO A 470 -4.14 -5.37 28.87
C PRO A 470 -3.73 -4.16 28.01
N TRP A 471 -2.45 -4.02 27.71
CA TRP A 471 -1.90 -2.86 27.02
C TRP A 471 -1.87 -3.05 25.50
N ARG A 472 -2.23 -2.00 24.77
CA ARG A 472 -2.15 -1.97 23.30
C ARG A 472 -0.71 -1.79 22.86
N PHE A 473 -0.07 -0.71 23.27
CA PHE A 473 1.22 -0.26 22.77
C PHE A 473 2.25 -0.31 23.89
N VAL A 474 2.13 0.60 24.87
CA VAL A 474 3.13 0.79 25.92
C VAL A 474 2.49 0.47 27.27
N PRO A 475 3.01 -0.52 28.00
CA PRO A 475 2.52 -0.84 29.34
C PRO A 475 2.55 0.35 30.29
N GLY A 476 1.46 0.53 31.03
CA GLY A 476 1.27 1.66 31.93
C GLY A 476 0.68 2.91 31.27
N ILE A 477 0.60 2.96 29.94
CA ILE A 477 0.11 4.12 29.19
C ILE A 477 -1.18 3.77 28.42
N TRP A 478 -1.11 2.84 27.46
CA TRP A 478 -2.24 2.49 26.59
C TRP A 478 -2.16 1.08 26.02
#